data_AF-A0A7C3TBW7-F1
#
_entry.id   AF-A0A7C3TBW7-F1
#
_cell.length_a   1.000
_cell.length_b   1.000
_cell.length_c   1.000
_cell.angle_alpha   90.00
_cell.angle_beta   90.00
_cell.angle_gamma   90.00
#
_symmetry.space_group_name_H-M   'P 1'
#
loop_
_entity.id
_entity.type
_entity.pdbx_description
1 polymer ?
#
loop_
_entity_poly.entity_id
_entity_poly.type
_entity_poly.pdbx_seq_one_letter_code
_entity_poly.pdbx_strand_id
1 'polypeptide(L)'
;MAVSYFGRPRTTMDLDLVIMTRPEDFEKLVGVIRRAGLKASKKKIASAWQSGYRMVTCLDKRSPYSLDIILSVEPLQRVRGSLLGIQVFYQKPEDLILAKLRMIRSTEDPERKVIDKSDVRSILVSKKINLGALMDDAKRQGTATILQELLRGKNQRKSR
;
A
#
# COMPACT_ATOMS: atom_id res chain seq x y z
N MET A 1 8.04 0.71 -3.18
CA MET A 1 9.38 0.71 -2.52
C MET A 1 9.50 -0.17 -1.26
N ALA A 2 8.49 -0.24 -0.38
CA ALA A 2 8.59 -1.08 0.83
C ALA A 2 8.79 -2.58 0.50
N VAL A 3 8.29 -3.04 -0.65
CA VAL A 3 8.58 -4.38 -1.16
C VAL A 3 10.05 -4.56 -1.52
N SER A 4 10.73 -3.54 -2.05
CA SER A 4 12.17 -3.61 -2.29
C SER A 4 12.96 -3.72 -0.99
N TYR A 5 12.42 -3.22 0.13
CA TYR A 5 13.01 -3.34 1.46
C TYR A 5 12.75 -4.72 2.09
N PHE A 6 11.54 -5.27 1.93
CA PHE A 6 11.17 -6.55 2.55
C PHE A 6 11.28 -7.79 1.63
N GLY A 7 11.40 -7.60 0.33
CA GLY A 7 11.32 -8.63 -0.72
C GLY A 7 12.31 -8.35 -1.85
N ARG A 8 11.93 -8.62 -3.11
CA ARG A 8 12.84 -8.46 -4.26
C ARG A 8 12.87 -7.00 -4.74
N PRO A 9 14.05 -6.35 -4.87
CA PRO A 9 14.17 -5.02 -5.44
C PRO A 9 13.63 -4.98 -6.87
N ARG A 10 12.79 -3.98 -7.17
CA ARG A 10 12.34 -3.65 -8.53
C ARG A 10 12.40 -2.14 -8.73
N THR A 11 12.60 -1.72 -9.97
CA THR A 11 12.39 -0.33 -10.39
C THR A 11 10.91 -0.01 -10.22
N THR A 12 10.58 1.00 -9.42
CA THR A 12 9.19 1.45 -9.19
C THR A 12 9.15 2.94 -9.50
N MET A 13 8.24 3.33 -10.40
CA MET A 13 8.02 4.72 -10.79
C MET A 13 7.10 5.46 -9.81
N ASP A 14 6.43 4.71 -8.93
CA ASP A 14 5.40 5.24 -8.05
C ASP A 14 5.81 5.03 -6.58
N LEU A 15 5.41 5.98 -5.74
CA LEU A 15 5.61 5.93 -4.30
C LEU A 15 4.28 5.68 -3.60
N ASP A 16 4.21 4.60 -2.82
CA ASP A 16 3.05 4.31 -1.97
C ASP A 16 3.27 4.85 -0.55
N LEU A 17 2.31 5.62 -0.04
CA LEU A 17 2.29 6.10 1.34
C LEU A 17 1.00 5.69 2.04
N VAL A 18 1.12 5.36 3.32
CA VAL A 18 -0.02 5.26 4.23
C VAL A 18 0.04 6.43 5.19
N ILE A 19 -1.03 7.21 5.26
CA ILE A 19 -1.10 8.41 6.08
C ILE A 19 -2.26 8.26 7.06
N MET A 20 -1.95 8.41 8.34
CA MET A 20 -2.97 8.60 9.36
C MET A 20 -3.51 10.02 9.23
N THR A 21 -4.81 10.16 9.00
CA THR A 21 -5.47 11.46 8.78
C THR A 21 -6.92 11.37 9.18
N ARG A 22 -7.54 12.51 9.45
CA ARG A 22 -9.00 12.64 9.65
C ARG A 22 -9.57 13.75 8.76
N PRO A 23 -10.89 13.83 8.57
CA PRO A 23 -11.50 14.86 7.72
C PRO A 23 -11.06 16.30 8.04
N GLU A 24 -10.86 16.59 9.33
CA GLU A 24 -10.33 17.86 9.83
C GLU A 24 -8.93 18.20 9.32
N ASP A 25 -8.10 17.19 9.00
CA ASP A 25 -6.72 17.36 8.54
C ASP A 25 -6.61 17.54 7.01
N PHE A 26 -7.69 17.39 6.25
CA PHE A 26 -7.61 17.31 4.79
C PHE A 26 -7.02 18.57 4.15
N GLU A 27 -7.32 19.75 4.66
CA GLU A 27 -6.72 21.00 4.14
C GLU A 27 -5.21 21.02 4.34
N LYS A 28 -4.75 20.63 5.54
CA LYS A 28 -3.33 20.53 5.86
C LYS A 28 -2.63 19.51 4.96
N LEU A 29 -3.24 18.35 4.75
CA LEU A 29 -2.73 17.30 3.87
C LEU A 29 -2.61 17.79 2.43
N VAL A 30 -3.65 18.44 1.89
CA VAL A 30 -3.60 19.06 0.54
C VAL A 30 -2.48 20.08 0.45
N GLY A 31 -2.30 20.94 1.45
CA GLY A 31 -1.23 21.94 1.49
C GLY A 31 0.17 21.32 1.45
N VAL A 32 0.40 20.25 2.23
CA VAL A 32 1.67 19.50 2.22
C VAL A 32 1.92 18.86 0.85
N ILE A 33 0.94 18.15 0.29
CA ILE A 33 1.07 17.47 -1.01
C ILE A 33 1.35 18.48 -2.13
N ARG A 34 0.66 19.63 -2.13
CA ARG A 34 0.87 20.69 -3.14
C ARG A 34 2.24 21.33 -3.03
N ARG A 35 2.74 21.58 -1.81
CA ARG A 35 4.10 22.10 -1.59
C ARG A 35 5.17 21.14 -2.06
N ALA A 36 4.90 19.83 -1.99
CA ALA A 36 5.76 18.79 -2.56
C ALA A 36 5.71 18.71 -4.11
N GLY A 37 4.98 19.60 -4.78
CA GLY A 37 4.91 19.64 -6.25
C GLY A 37 3.81 18.77 -6.87
N LEU A 38 3.04 18.05 -6.07
CA LEU A 38 2.01 17.12 -6.55
C LEU A 38 0.64 17.79 -6.74
N LYS A 39 -0.19 17.22 -7.62
CA LYS A 39 -1.59 17.62 -7.83
C LYS A 39 -2.48 16.99 -6.76
N ALA A 40 -3.11 17.83 -5.93
CA ALA A 40 -4.07 17.41 -4.91
C ALA A 40 -5.25 18.37 -4.79
N SER A 41 -6.42 17.84 -4.46
CA SER A 41 -7.63 18.60 -4.13
C SER A 41 -8.37 17.96 -2.96
N LYS A 42 -8.96 18.79 -2.10
CA LYS A 42 -9.75 18.34 -0.95
C LYS A 42 -10.92 17.48 -1.38
N LYS A 43 -11.61 17.84 -2.47
CA LYS A 43 -12.72 17.07 -3.03
C LYS A 43 -12.30 15.64 -3.36
N LYS A 44 -11.12 15.45 -3.98
CA LYS A 44 -10.61 14.12 -4.33
C LYS A 44 -10.26 13.31 -3.07
N ILE A 45 -9.61 13.93 -2.08
CA ILE A 45 -9.28 13.26 -0.80
C ILE A 45 -10.55 12.90 -0.02
N ALA A 46 -11.55 13.79 0.03
CA ALA A 46 -12.82 13.52 0.70
C ALA A 46 -13.62 12.41 0.02
N SER A 47 -13.65 12.40 -1.33
CA SER A 47 -14.26 11.31 -2.09
C SER A 47 -13.53 9.98 -1.85
N ALA A 48 -12.20 10.00 -1.87
CA ALA A 48 -11.40 8.83 -1.50
C ALA A 48 -11.72 8.34 -0.09
N TRP A 49 -11.81 9.24 0.90
CA TRP A 49 -12.13 8.90 2.29
C TRP A 49 -13.46 8.15 2.46
N GLN A 50 -14.47 8.54 1.68
CA GLN A 50 -15.79 7.90 1.67
C GLN A 50 -15.80 6.60 0.85
N SER A 51 -14.80 6.38 -0.01
CA SER A 51 -14.67 5.12 -0.75
C SER A 51 -14.32 3.98 0.20
N GLY A 52 -14.74 2.76 -0.15
CA GLY A 52 -14.40 1.56 0.62
C GLY A 52 -12.89 1.26 0.72
N TYR A 53 -12.06 1.91 -0.11
CA TYR A 53 -10.61 1.65 -0.19
C TYR A 53 -9.74 2.79 0.34
N ARG A 54 -10.31 3.99 0.56
CA ARG A 54 -9.62 5.16 1.12
C ARG A 54 -8.30 5.52 0.44
N MET A 55 -8.27 5.46 -0.89
CA MET A 55 -7.05 5.68 -1.67
C MET A 55 -7.15 6.90 -2.58
N VAL A 56 -6.07 7.68 -2.68
CA VAL A 56 -5.94 8.81 -3.59
C VAL A 56 -4.59 8.80 -4.30
N THR A 57 -4.61 8.77 -5.63
CA THR A 57 -3.44 8.98 -6.48
C THR A 57 -3.20 10.47 -6.72
N CYS A 58 -1.99 10.94 -6.45
CA CYS A 58 -1.53 12.31 -6.66
C CYS A 58 -0.44 12.31 -7.74
N LEU A 59 -0.67 13.02 -8.85
CA LEU A 59 0.29 13.10 -9.94
C LEU A 59 1.32 14.19 -9.68
N ASP A 60 2.58 13.94 -10.02
CA ASP A 60 3.58 15.00 -10.06
C ASP A 60 3.29 16.00 -11.19
N LYS A 61 3.67 17.26 -10.97
CA LYS A 61 3.44 18.33 -11.96
C LYS A 61 4.53 18.41 -13.02
N ARG A 62 5.71 17.81 -12.78
CA ARG A 62 6.93 18.00 -13.59
C ARG A 62 7.44 16.71 -14.22
N SER A 63 6.85 15.57 -13.88
CA SER A 63 7.32 14.26 -14.27
C SER A 63 6.14 13.28 -14.42
N PRO A 64 6.36 12.10 -15.04
CA PRO A 64 5.34 11.07 -15.14
C PRO A 64 5.12 10.31 -13.81
N TYR A 65 5.80 10.68 -12.73
CA TYR A 65 5.71 9.97 -11.45
C TYR A 65 4.42 10.26 -10.70
N SER A 66 3.96 9.28 -9.93
CA SER A 66 2.77 9.40 -9.09
C SER A 66 3.00 8.94 -7.66
N LEU A 67 2.17 9.48 -6.77
CA LEU A 67 2.13 9.14 -5.35
C LEU A 67 0.76 8.57 -5.02
N ASP A 68 0.71 7.30 -4.65
CA ASP A 68 -0.50 6.66 -4.15
C ASP A 68 -0.56 6.77 -2.63
N ILE A 69 -1.64 7.36 -2.13
CA ILE A 69 -1.84 7.58 -0.70
C ILE A 69 -3.05 6.78 -0.23
N ILE A 70 -2.83 5.90 0.75
CA ILE A 70 -3.89 5.23 1.50
C ILE A 70 -4.13 6.00 2.80
N LEU A 71 -5.38 6.39 3.03
CA LEU A 71 -5.81 7.14 4.20
C LEU A 71 -6.27 6.18 5.30
N SER A 72 -5.69 6.30 6.49
CA SER A 72 -6.00 5.48 7.66
C SER A 72 -6.53 6.34 8.80
N VAL A 73 -7.52 5.82 9.53
CA VAL A 73 -7.93 6.36 10.86
C VAL A 73 -7.08 5.76 11.98
N GLU A 74 -6.48 4.59 11.75
CA GLU A 74 -5.78 3.84 12.78
C GLU A 74 -4.31 4.30 12.89
N PRO A 75 -3.75 4.29 14.11
CA PRO A 75 -2.33 4.50 14.32
C PRO A 75 -1.49 3.55 13.47
N LEU A 76 -0.54 4.11 12.72
CA LEU A 76 0.32 3.32 11.85
C LEU A 76 1.46 2.71 12.66
N GLN A 77 1.57 1.39 12.65
CA GLN A 77 2.76 0.72 13.17
C GLN A 77 3.91 0.86 12.16
N ARG A 78 5.02 1.40 12.62
CA ARG A 78 6.14 1.81 11.78
C ARG A 78 7.43 1.12 12.21
N VAL A 79 8.23 0.73 11.23
CA VAL A 79 9.59 0.23 11.39
C VAL A 79 10.53 1.30 10.87
N ARG A 80 11.50 1.73 11.68
CA ARG A 80 12.54 2.68 11.23
C ARG A 80 13.42 2.02 10.18
N GLY A 81 13.85 2.78 9.20
CA GLY A 81 14.84 2.35 8.22
C GLY A 81 15.40 3.54 7.45
N SER A 82 16.12 3.25 6.38
CA SER A 82 16.70 4.27 5.52
C SER A 82 16.43 3.98 4.05
N LEU A 83 16.06 5.01 3.30
CA LEU A 83 15.94 4.98 1.86
C LEU A 83 16.90 6.00 1.28
N LEU A 84 17.87 5.56 0.47
CA LEU A 84 18.87 6.45 -0.15
C LEU A 84 19.58 7.37 0.87
N GLY A 85 19.91 6.84 2.06
CA GLY A 85 20.53 7.60 3.14
C GLY A 85 19.57 8.47 3.97
N ILE A 86 18.32 8.62 3.55
CA ILE A 86 17.29 9.37 4.27
C ILE A 86 16.58 8.45 5.27
N GLN A 87 16.49 8.88 6.53
CA GLN A 87 15.71 8.18 7.55
C GLN A 87 14.23 8.20 7.20
N VAL A 88 13.63 7.01 7.09
CA VAL A 88 12.22 6.83 6.74
C VAL A 88 11.55 5.82 7.66
N PHE A 89 10.23 5.81 7.64
CA PHE A 89 9.43 4.80 8.29
C PHE A 89 8.83 3.87 7.23
N TYR A 90 9.11 2.58 7.37
CA TYR A 90 8.43 1.53 6.62
C TYR A 90 7.22 1.04 7.40
N GLN A 91 6.19 0.64 6.68
CA GLN A 91 5.05 -0.06 7.24
C GLN A 91 5.47 -1.49 7.66
N LYS A 92 4.83 -2.08 8.68
CA LYS A 92 5.05 -3.49 9.02
C LYS A 92 4.70 -4.40 7.83
N PRO A 93 5.36 -5.56 7.68
CA PRO A 93 5.09 -6.49 6.57
C PRO A 93 3.61 -6.90 6.46
N GLU A 94 2.95 -7.16 7.59
CA GLU A 94 1.53 -7.50 7.68
C GLU A 94 0.66 -6.39 7.12
N ASP A 95 0.85 -5.17 7.63
CA ASP A 95 0.07 -4.00 7.24
C ASP A 95 0.31 -3.63 5.77
N LEU A 96 1.53 -3.85 5.26
CA LEU A 96 1.89 -3.67 3.86
C LEU A 96 1.18 -4.68 2.96
N ILE A 97 1.08 -5.94 3.38
CA ILE A 97 0.30 -6.95 2.65
C ILE A 97 -1.17 -6.54 2.61
N LEU A 98 -1.76 -6.15 3.74
CA LEU A 98 -3.14 -5.70 3.79
C LEU A 98 -3.39 -4.49 2.87
N ALA A 99 -2.47 -3.53 2.85
CA ALA A 99 -2.52 -2.40 1.93
C ALA A 99 -2.53 -2.85 0.46
N LYS A 100 -1.61 -3.76 0.08
CA LYS A 100 -1.57 -4.29 -1.29
C LYS A 100 -2.80 -5.11 -1.67
N LEU A 101 -3.38 -5.85 -0.74
CA LEU A 101 -4.64 -6.56 -1.00
C LEU A 101 -5.78 -5.59 -1.30
N ARG A 102 -5.84 -4.45 -0.60
CA ARG A 102 -6.80 -3.38 -0.91
C ARG A 102 -6.51 -2.79 -2.29
N MET A 103 -5.24 -2.56 -2.64
CA MET A 103 -4.85 -2.09 -3.97
C MET A 103 -5.28 -3.05 -5.08
N ILE A 104 -4.99 -4.35 -4.95
CA ILE A 104 -5.39 -5.37 -5.94
C ILE A 104 -6.91 -5.36 -6.16
N ARG A 105 -7.69 -5.14 -5.09
CA ARG A 105 -9.15 -5.09 -5.15
C ARG A 105 -9.67 -3.83 -5.84
N SER A 106 -9.00 -2.68 -5.68
CA SER A 106 -9.43 -1.39 -6.25
C SER A 106 -8.88 -1.11 -7.65
N THR A 107 -7.75 -1.72 -8.02
CA THR A 107 -7.15 -1.56 -9.35
C THR A 107 -8.05 -2.21 -10.40
N GLU A 108 -8.22 -1.61 -11.58
CA GLU A 108 -8.91 -2.26 -12.71
C GLU A 108 -7.91 -2.97 -13.62
N ASP A 109 -6.79 -2.30 -13.91
CA ASP A 109 -5.66 -2.75 -14.72
C ASP A 109 -5.13 -4.14 -14.31
N PRO A 110 -5.26 -5.16 -15.19
CA PRO A 110 -4.78 -6.52 -14.93
C PRO A 110 -3.26 -6.63 -14.72
N GLU A 111 -2.45 -5.84 -15.42
CA GLU A 111 -0.99 -5.90 -15.30
C GLU A 111 -0.54 -5.40 -13.94
N ARG A 112 -1.09 -4.26 -13.50
CA ARG A 112 -0.86 -3.72 -12.15
C ARG A 112 -1.27 -4.71 -11.06
N LYS A 113 -2.41 -5.38 -11.22
CA LYS A 113 -2.83 -6.46 -10.30
C LYS A 113 -1.79 -7.58 -10.20
N VAL A 114 -1.24 -8.02 -11.33
CA VAL A 114 -0.21 -9.08 -11.35
C VAL A 114 1.04 -8.65 -10.59
N ILE A 115 1.47 -7.41 -10.78
CA ILE A 115 2.61 -6.80 -10.09
C ILE A 115 2.38 -6.79 -8.57
N ASP A 116 1.22 -6.32 -8.10
CA ASP A 116 0.89 -6.30 -6.68
C ASP A 116 0.75 -7.71 -6.07
N LYS A 117 0.14 -8.64 -6.81
CA LYS A 117 0.06 -10.05 -6.41
C LYS A 117 1.47 -10.65 -6.23
N SER A 118 2.40 -10.32 -7.12
CA SER A 118 3.80 -10.75 -7.04
C SER A 118 4.51 -10.18 -5.80
N ASP A 119 4.28 -8.90 -5.51
CA ASP A 119 4.84 -8.23 -4.33
C ASP A 119 4.38 -8.89 -3.03
N VAL A 120 3.07 -9.11 -2.88
CA VAL A 120 2.49 -9.78 -1.70
C VAL A 120 3.12 -11.17 -1.51
N ARG A 121 3.26 -11.95 -2.59
CA ARG A 121 3.91 -13.26 -2.53
C ARG A 121 5.36 -13.16 -2.05
N SER A 122 6.12 -12.18 -2.54
CA SER A 122 7.51 -12.02 -2.16
C SER A 122 7.67 -11.75 -0.66
N ILE A 123 6.83 -10.88 -0.10
CA ILE A 123 6.84 -10.54 1.34
C ILE A 123 6.43 -11.76 2.19
N LEU A 124 5.41 -12.50 1.76
CA LEU A 124 4.93 -13.73 2.42
C LEU A 124 5.97 -14.87 2.42
N VAL A 125 6.97 -14.82 1.54
CA VAL A 125 8.06 -15.80 1.48
C VAL A 125 9.27 -15.34 2.29
N SER A 126 9.61 -14.05 2.24
CA SER A 126 10.83 -13.51 2.85
C SER A 126 10.71 -13.25 4.35
N LYS A 127 9.49 -13.12 4.90
CA LYS A 127 9.27 -12.82 6.32
C LYS A 127 8.41 -13.87 7.01
N LYS A 128 8.70 -14.12 8.29
CA LYS A 128 7.81 -14.86 9.18
C LYS A 128 6.65 -13.95 9.56
N ILE A 129 5.46 -14.29 9.10
CA ILE A 129 4.23 -13.51 9.29
C ILE A 129 3.20 -14.38 10.00
N ASN A 130 2.47 -13.80 10.96
CA ASN A 130 1.34 -14.48 11.59
C ASN A 130 0.15 -14.53 10.61
N LEU A 131 0.00 -15.66 9.92
CA LEU A 131 -1.03 -15.85 8.90
C LEU A 131 -2.46 -15.84 9.46
N GLY A 132 -2.64 -16.24 10.73
CA GLY A 132 -3.96 -16.24 11.38
C GLY A 132 -4.46 -14.81 11.56
N ALA A 133 -3.65 -13.97 12.21
CA ALA A 133 -3.97 -12.56 12.40
C ALA A 133 -4.15 -11.82 11.06
N LEU A 134 -3.25 -12.06 10.10
CA LEU A 134 -3.35 -11.46 8.76
C LEU A 134 -4.66 -11.84 8.04
N MET A 135 -5.12 -13.08 8.18
CA MET A 135 -6.37 -13.55 7.58
C MET A 135 -7.58 -12.86 8.21
N ASP A 136 -7.59 -12.71 9.53
CA ASP A 136 -8.70 -12.05 10.22
C ASP A 136 -8.78 -10.57 9.87
N ASP A 137 -7.64 -9.89 9.72
CA ASP A 137 -7.58 -8.51 9.25
C ASP A 137 -8.05 -8.38 7.79
N ALA A 138 -7.64 -9.31 6.92
CA ALA A 138 -8.09 -9.35 5.53
C ALA A 138 -9.60 -9.59 5.43
N LYS A 139 -10.22 -10.38 6.34
CA LYS A 139 -11.68 -10.53 6.42
C LYS A 139 -12.35 -9.21 6.78
N ARG A 140 -11.86 -8.50 7.81
CA ARG A 140 -12.41 -7.20 8.22
C ARG A 140 -12.36 -6.16 7.09
N GLN A 141 -11.39 -6.26 6.19
CA GLN A 141 -11.23 -5.39 5.02
C GLN A 141 -11.89 -5.92 3.75
N GLY A 142 -12.55 -7.09 3.80
CA GLY A 142 -13.19 -7.72 2.64
C GLY A 142 -12.20 -8.11 1.53
N THR A 143 -10.97 -8.46 1.88
CA THR A 143 -9.90 -8.88 0.94
C THR A 143 -9.41 -10.31 1.20
N ALA A 144 -10.07 -11.06 2.10
CA ALA A 144 -9.70 -12.42 2.49
C ALA A 144 -9.61 -13.40 1.30
N THR A 145 -10.51 -13.29 0.32
CA THR A 145 -10.53 -14.17 -0.86
C THR A 145 -9.26 -14.02 -1.70
N ILE A 146 -8.80 -12.78 -1.89
CA ILE A 146 -7.55 -12.46 -2.61
C ILE A 146 -6.36 -13.06 -1.86
N LEU A 147 -6.31 -12.91 -0.53
CA LEU A 147 -5.24 -13.48 0.28
C LEU A 147 -5.22 -15.02 0.20
N GLN A 148 -6.38 -15.68 0.26
CA GLN A 148 -6.50 -17.13 0.13
C GLN A 148 -6.01 -17.62 -1.24
N GLU A 149 -6.36 -16.94 -2.32
CA GLU A 149 -5.86 -17.23 -3.67
C GLU A 149 -4.32 -17.20 -3.71
N LEU A 150 -3.72 -16.17 -3.12
CA LEU A 150 -2.26 -15.99 -3.08
C LEU A 150 -1.56 -17.05 -2.22
N LEU A 151 -2.17 -17.47 -1.11
CA LEU A 151 -1.65 -18.53 -0.24
C LEU A 151 -1.76 -19.93 -0.86
N ARG A 152 -2.85 -20.23 -1.58
CA ARG A 152 -3.00 -21.53 -2.29
C ARG A 152 -1.91 -21.74 -3.34
N GLY A 153 -1.53 -20.68 -4.07
CA GLY A 153 -0.40 -20.71 -5.00
C GLY A 153 0.97 -20.95 -4.35
N LYS A 154 1.12 -20.74 -3.03
CA LYS A 154 2.35 -21.01 -2.27
C LYS A 154 2.54 -22.52 -2.04
N ASN A 155 1.46 -23.27 -1.80
CA ASN A 155 1.54 -24.70 -1.50
C ASN A 155 1.85 -25.55 -2.74
N GLN A 156 1.43 -25.15 -3.93
CA GLN A 156 1.75 -25.88 -5.18
C GLN A 156 3.22 -25.79 -5.59
N ARG A 157 3.98 -24.79 -5.10
CA ARG A 157 5.42 -24.61 -5.40
C ARG A 157 6.35 -25.33 -4.42
N LYS A 158 5.85 -25.89 -3.31
CA LYS A 158 6.64 -26.70 -2.37
C LYS A 158 6.62 -28.19 -2.68
N SER A 159 5.80 -28.62 -3.65
CA SER A 159 5.67 -30.02 -4.08
C SER A 159 6.33 -30.30 -5.45
N ARG A 160 7.28 -29.46 -5.85
CA ARG A 160 8.19 -29.65 -6.98
C ARG A 160 9.61 -29.39 -6.50
#